data_AF-A0A3S9P0S2-F1
#
_entry.id   AF-A0A3S9P0S2-F1
#
_cell.length_a   1.000
_cell.length_b   1.000
_cell.length_c   1.000
_cell.angle_alpha   90.00
_cell.angle_beta   90.00
_cell.angle_gamma   90.00
#
_symmetry.space_group_name_H-M   'P 1'
#
loop_
_entity.id
_entity.type
_entity.pdbx_description
1 polymer ?
#
loop_
_entity_poly.entity_id
_entity_poly.type
_entity_poly.pdbx_seq_one_letter_code
_entity_poly.pdbx_strand_id
1 'polypeptide(L)'
;MKREQKEGACELCYKKSLLTFHHLIPKSTHRNKWFKKKFTLEDMRTRGIDICRKCHSHIHKTYSEKELGRNFNTLELILKDEPIMNYVEWAKKH
;
A
#
# COMPACT_ATOMS: atom_id res chain seq x y z
N MET A 1 -0.49 -2.55 23.24
CA MET A 1 -1.52 -1.63 22.73
C MET A 1 -2.12 -2.22 21.47
N LYS A 2 -3.40 -2.61 21.49
CA LYS A 2 -4.13 -2.98 20.27
C LYS A 2 -4.21 -1.72 19.40
N ARG A 3 -3.67 -1.73 18.18
CA ARG A 3 -3.91 -0.64 17.22
C ARG A 3 -5.42 -0.57 16.98
N GLU A 4 -6.03 0.57 17.28
CA GLU A 4 -7.42 0.85 16.89
C GLU A 4 -7.52 0.65 15.37
N GLN A 5 -8.45 -0.21 14.97
CA GLN A 5 -8.73 -0.43 13.55
C GLN A 5 -9.64 0.70 13.10
N LYS A 6 -9.17 1.48 12.11
CA LYS A 6 -9.93 2.58 11.54
C LYS A 6 -10.97 2.02 10.58
N GLU A 7 -12.24 2.35 10.78
CA GLU A 7 -13.26 2.12 9.77
C GLU A 7 -13.27 3.25 8.75
N GLY A 8 -13.44 2.91 7.47
CA GLY A 8 -13.48 3.89 6.39
C GLY A 8 -13.62 3.24 5.04
N ALA A 9 -13.63 4.05 3.98
CA ALA A 9 -13.57 3.57 2.61
C ALA A 9 -12.13 3.23 2.23
N CYS A 10 -11.90 2.02 1.72
CA CYS A 10 -10.60 1.60 1.19
C CYS A 10 -10.15 2.50 0.04
N GLU A 11 -8.92 3.02 0.07
CA GLU A 11 -8.40 3.90 -0.99
C GLU A 11 -8.22 3.21 -2.37
N LEU A 12 -8.35 1.88 -2.44
CA LEU A 12 -8.30 1.12 -3.69
C LEU A 12 -9.69 0.69 -4.17
N CYS A 13 -10.39 -0.12 -3.38
CA CYS A 13 -11.69 -0.69 -3.79
C CYS A 13 -12.90 0.12 -3.32
N TYR A 14 -12.71 1.22 -2.58
CA TYR A 14 -13.75 2.11 -2.06
C TYR A 14 -14.81 1.49 -1.15
N LYS A 15 -14.72 0.19 -0.86
CA LYS A 15 -15.60 -0.47 0.11
C LYS A 15 -15.34 0.05 1.52
N LYS A 16 -16.44 0.29 2.25
CA LYS A 16 -16.39 0.58 3.68
C LYS A 16 -16.03 -0.69 4.44
N SER A 17 -14.93 -0.66 5.18
CA SER A 17 -14.51 -1.76 6.04
C SER A 17 -13.53 -1.27 7.10
N LEU A 18 -13.09 -2.19 7.95
CA LEU A 18 -11.88 -2.00 8.74
C LEU A 18 -10.67 -1.88 7.80
N LEU A 19 -9.87 -0.84 8.02
CA LEU A 19 -8.72 -0.51 7.21
C LEU A 19 -7.42 -0.82 7.97
N THR A 20 -6.38 -1.05 7.17
CA THR A 20 -5.02 -1.25 7.63
C THR A 20 -4.12 -0.29 6.89
N PHE A 21 -3.21 0.36 7.62
CA PHE A 21 -2.24 1.26 7.02
C PHE A 21 -1.15 0.46 6.30
N HIS A 22 -1.10 0.61 4.98
CA HIS A 22 -0.10 0.03 4.10
C HIS A 22 1.01 1.05 3.82
N HIS A 23 2.26 0.69 4.09
CA HIS A 23 3.40 1.57 3.81
C HIS A 23 3.78 1.44 2.34
N LEU A 24 3.71 2.54 1.60
CA LEU A 24 4.11 2.58 0.19
C LEU A 24 5.62 2.44 0.00
N ILE A 25 6.40 2.78 1.04
CA ILE A 25 7.81 2.45 1.14
C ILE A 25 7.99 1.46 2.31
N PRO A 26 8.06 0.14 2.05
CA PRO A 26 8.03 -0.87 3.09
C PRO A 26 9.17 -0.71 4.10
N LYS A 27 8.89 -0.93 5.40
CA LYS A 27 9.85 -0.71 6.50
C LYS A 27 11.14 -1.50 6.37
N SER A 28 11.07 -2.70 5.79
CA SER A 28 12.25 -3.54 5.53
C SER A 28 13.27 -2.85 4.61
N THR A 29 12.81 -1.93 3.75
CA THR A 29 13.64 -1.21 2.77
C THR A 29 14.32 0.03 3.36
N HIS A 30 13.91 0.52 4.54
CA HIS A 30 14.39 1.80 5.10
C HIS A 30 15.90 1.83 5.39
N ARG A 31 16.53 0.66 5.57
CA ARG A 31 17.98 0.54 5.76
C ARG A 31 18.76 0.54 4.45
N ASN A 32 18.10 0.31 3.32
CA ASN A 32 18.74 0.19 2.02
C ASN A 32 19.22 1.57 1.50
N LYS A 33 20.48 1.62 1.03
CA LYS A 33 21.13 2.86 0.57
C LYS A 33 20.38 3.55 -0.59
N TRP A 34 19.78 2.78 -1.50
CA TRP A 34 19.04 3.34 -2.63
C TRP A 34 17.83 4.16 -2.15
N PHE A 35 17.08 3.62 -1.17
CA PHE A 35 15.91 4.27 -0.59
C PHE A 35 16.29 5.51 0.22
N LYS A 36 17.33 5.42 1.06
CA LYS A 36 17.84 6.57 1.83
C LYS A 36 18.31 7.74 0.96
N LYS A 37 18.78 7.46 -0.27
CA LYS A 37 19.19 8.50 -1.22
C LYS A 37 17.99 9.18 -1.91
N LYS A 38 16.86 8.48 -2.01
CA LYS A 38 15.67 8.93 -2.76
C LYS A 38 14.58 9.54 -1.87
N PHE A 39 14.48 9.09 -0.63
CA PHE A 39 13.41 9.47 0.30
C PHE A 39 13.98 9.87 1.65
N THR A 40 13.31 10.81 2.31
CA THR A 40 13.63 11.14 3.71
C THR A 40 13.14 10.03 4.63
N LEU A 41 13.70 9.96 5.84
CA LEU A 41 13.24 8.98 6.84
C LEU A 41 11.77 9.19 7.20
N GLU A 42 11.32 10.44 7.26
CA GLU A 42 9.92 10.77 7.54
C GLU A 42 9.01 10.29 6.43
N ASP A 43 9.34 10.61 5.18
CA ASP A 43 8.59 10.18 4.00
C ASP A 43 8.48 8.64 3.93
N MET A 44 9.57 7.92 4.18
CA MET A 44 9.54 6.45 4.24
C MET A 44 8.63 5.88 5.34
N ARG A 45 8.41 6.63 6.44
CA ARG A 45 7.62 6.18 7.59
C ARG A 45 6.15 6.53 7.48
N THR A 46 5.83 7.67 6.88
CA THR A 46 4.47 8.21 6.84
C THR A 46 3.79 8.06 5.49
N ARG A 47 4.54 7.84 4.40
CA ARG A 47 3.94 7.59 3.10
C ARG A 47 3.25 6.23 3.07
N GLY A 48 1.94 6.26 3.04
CA GLY A 48 1.10 5.07 3.06
C GLY A 48 -0.34 5.39 2.70
N ILE A 49 -1.14 4.34 2.64
CA ILE A 49 -2.58 4.39 2.34
C ILE A 49 -3.34 3.48 3.31
N ASP A 50 -4.57 3.86 3.63
CA ASP A 50 -5.53 3.08 4.40
C ASP A 50 -6.36 2.20 3.46
N ILE A 51 -6.09 0.89 3.51
CA ILE A 51 -6.73 -0.08 2.62
C ILE A 51 -7.29 -1.26 3.41
N CYS A 52 -8.32 -1.90 2.85
CA CYS A 52 -8.90 -3.09 3.45
C CYS A 52 -7.90 -4.26 3.42
N ARG A 53 -8.05 -5.20 4.36
CA ARG A 53 -7.15 -6.37 4.48
C ARG A 53 -7.02 -7.18 3.18
N LYS A 54 -8.10 -7.27 2.40
CA LYS A 54 -8.14 -7.97 1.10
C LYS A 54 -7.18 -7.31 0.09
N CYS A 55 -7.32 -6.00 -0.13
CA CYS A 55 -6.43 -5.24 -1.01
C CYS A 55 -4.99 -5.25 -0.50
N HIS A 56 -4.78 -5.09 0.80
CA HIS A 56 -3.44 -5.14 1.38
C HIS A 56 -2.74 -6.48 1.11
N SER A 57 -3.46 -7.57 1.33
CA SER A 57 -2.93 -8.92 1.08
C SER A 57 -2.64 -9.14 -0.40
N HIS A 58 -3.45 -8.57 -1.30
CA HIS A 58 -3.22 -8.67 -2.73
C HIS A 58 -1.95 -7.94 -3.16
N ILE A 59 -1.73 -6.69 -2.75
CA ILE A 59 -0.52 -5.92 -3.08
C ILE A 59 0.76 -6.69 -2.72
N HIS A 60 0.83 -7.25 -1.50
CA HIS A 60 2.00 -8.00 -1.06
C HIS A 60 2.13 -9.40 -1.66
N LYS A 61 1.08 -9.93 -2.30
CA LYS A 61 1.16 -11.15 -3.12
C LYS A 61 1.64 -10.84 -4.53
N THR A 62 1.29 -9.66 -5.06
CA THR A 62 1.63 -9.26 -6.42
C THR A 62 3.07 -8.77 -6.52
N TYR A 63 3.56 -8.00 -5.54
CA TYR A 63 4.88 -7.37 -5.60
C TYR A 63 5.72 -7.59 -4.34
N SER A 64 7.03 -7.73 -4.55
CA SER A 64 7.99 -7.71 -3.45
C SER A 64 8.09 -6.32 -2.83
N GLU A 65 8.58 -6.25 -1.59
CA GLU A 65 8.77 -4.98 -0.88
C GLU A 65 9.70 -3.99 -1.62
N LYS A 66 10.68 -4.52 -2.35
CA LYS A 66 11.59 -3.68 -3.16
C LYS A 66 10.89 -3.11 -4.39
N GLU A 67 10.06 -3.90 -5.07
CA GLU A 67 9.29 -3.44 -6.22
C GLU A 67 8.28 -2.38 -5.79
N LEU A 68 7.55 -2.62 -4.69
CA LEU A 68 6.61 -1.64 -4.12
C LEU A 68 7.29 -0.30 -3.86
N GLY A 69 8.38 -0.30 -3.09
CA GLY A 69 9.06 0.94 -2.78
C GLY A 69 9.71 1.64 -3.99
N ARG A 70 10.08 0.91 -5.05
CA ARG A 70 10.73 1.48 -6.24
C ARG A 70 9.73 2.01 -7.26
N ASN A 71 8.71 1.22 -7.55
CA ASN A 71 7.84 1.39 -8.71
C ASN A 71 6.40 1.78 -8.33
N PHE A 72 5.98 1.53 -7.08
CA PHE A 72 4.59 1.69 -6.62
C PHE A 72 4.52 2.47 -5.30
N ASN A 73 5.39 3.47 -5.14
CA ASN A 73 5.50 4.26 -3.92
C ASN A 73 4.53 5.45 -3.84
N THR A 74 3.50 5.51 -4.68
CA THR A 74 2.36 6.43 -4.56
C THR A 74 1.06 5.70 -4.90
N LEU A 75 -0.08 6.23 -4.45
CA LEU A 75 -1.39 5.68 -4.77
C LEU A 75 -1.64 5.71 -6.29
N GLU A 76 -1.24 6.77 -6.97
CA GLU A 76 -1.43 6.93 -8.42
C GLU A 76 -0.64 5.88 -9.20
N LEU A 77 0.56 5.50 -8.74
CA LEU A 77 1.34 4.44 -9.38
C LEU A 77 0.69 3.07 -9.18
N ILE A 78 0.14 2.80 -8.00
CA ILE A 78 -0.63 1.58 -7.73
C ILE A 78 -1.89 1.51 -8.60
N LEU A 79 -2.63 2.62 -8.72
CA LEU A 79 -3.86 2.67 -9.53
C LEU A 79 -3.61 2.62 -11.04
N LYS A 80 -2.38 2.87 -11.50
CA LYS A 80 -1.99 2.70 -12.91
C LYS A 80 -1.54 1.28 -13.23
N ASP A 81 -1.36 0.43 -12.22
CA ASP A 81 -0.90 -0.92 -12.39
C ASP A 81 -2.04 -1.87 -12.77
N GLU A 82 -1.92 -2.51 -13.93
CA GLU A 82 -2.97 -3.37 -14.48
C GLU A 82 -3.26 -4.60 -13.59
N PRO A 83 -2.27 -5.36 -13.08
CA PRO A 83 -2.50 -6.44 -12.13
C PRO A 83 -3.31 -6.02 -10.89
N ILE A 84 -2.96 -4.88 -10.28
CA ILE A 84 -3.69 -4.38 -9.10
C ILE A 84 -5.10 -3.91 -9.49
N MET A 85 -5.24 -3.16 -10.58
CA MET A 85 -6.55 -2.65 -11.00
C MET A 85 -7.54 -3.75 -11.37
N ASN A 86 -7.09 -4.82 -12.02
CA ASN A 86 -7.92 -5.98 -12.31
C ASN A 86 -8.49 -6.60 -11.02
N TYR A 87 -7.66 -6.70 -9.97
CA TYR A 87 -8.13 -7.16 -8.67
C TYR A 87 -9.08 -6.16 -8.00
N VAL A 88 -8.78 -4.87 -8.06
CA VAL A 88 -9.60 -3.80 -7.47
C VAL A 88 -11.00 -3.79 -8.08
N GLU A 89 -11.12 -3.90 -9.40
CA GLU A 89 -12.41 -3.96 -10.10
C GLU A 89 -13.21 -5.21 -9.71
N TRP A 90 -12.55 -6.35 -9.54
CA TRP A 90 -13.19 -7.55 -9.00
C TRP A 90 -13.64 -7.35 -7.54
N ALA A 91 -12.79 -6.78 -6.69
CA ALA A 91 -13.03 -6.56 -5.27
C ALA A 91 -14.13 -5.50 -5.00
N LYS A 92 -14.34 -4.56 -5.93
CA LYS A 92 -15.50 -3.63 -5.89
C LYS A 92 -16.82 -4.39 -5.97
N LYS A 93 -16.87 -5.48 -6.73
CA LYS A 93 -18.08 -6.29 -6.96
C LYS A 93 -18.32 -7.37 -5.88
N HIS A 94 -17.27 -7.79 -5.15
CA HIS A 94 -17.30 -8.92 -4.20
C HIS A 94 -16.75 -8.58 -2.81
#